data_AF-A0A3D0Z5U7-F1
#
_entry.id   AF-A0A3D0Z5U7-F1
#
_cell.length_a   1.000
_cell.length_b   1.000
_cell.length_c   1.000
_cell.angle_alpha   90.00
_cell.angle_beta   90.00
_cell.angle_gamma   90.00
#
_symmetry.space_group_name_H-M   'P 1'
#
loop_
_entity.id
_entity.type
_entity.pdbx_description
1 polymer ?
#
loop_
_entity_poly.entity_id
_entity_poly.type
_entity_poly.pdbx_seq_one_letter_code
_entity_poly.pdbx_strand_id
1 'polypeptide(L)'
;MKKPLFILLAVILTAALLLSGYQLWRYFAAEKENAEQFDELTGQIEEPPQTPIPETPGEPPPTTPEWTVYDQYGALFEQNPDMIGWIKIDGTTNDYPVMQTPDRPGFYLKRNFEKQYSDYGVQEVSVTQYCWYNSLPI
;
A
#
# COMPACT_ATOMS: atom_id res chain seq x y z
N MET A 1 -34.59 25.42 -40.02
CA MET A 1 -34.68 25.56 -38.54
C MET A 1 -33.89 24.50 -37.75
N LYS A 2 -32.93 23.74 -38.34
CA LYS A 2 -32.21 22.64 -37.65
C LYS A 2 -30.80 23.01 -37.17
N LYS A 3 -30.23 24.13 -37.64
CA LYS A 3 -28.89 24.62 -37.26
C LYS A 3 -28.70 24.80 -35.74
N PRO A 4 -29.65 25.39 -34.97
CA PRO A 4 -29.47 25.50 -33.52
C PRO A 4 -29.49 24.14 -32.81
N LEU A 5 -30.21 23.14 -33.35
CA LEU A 5 -30.24 21.78 -32.81
C LEU A 5 -28.89 21.07 -32.97
N PHE A 6 -28.24 21.22 -34.13
CA PHE A 6 -26.89 20.67 -34.35
C PHE A 6 -25.84 21.35 -33.47
N ILE A 7 -25.95 22.66 -33.24
CA ILE A 7 -25.06 23.39 -32.32
C ILE A 7 -25.25 22.88 -30.89
N LEU A 8 -26.50 22.72 -30.43
CA LEU A 8 -26.79 22.19 -29.09
C LEU A 8 -26.22 20.77 -28.90
N LEU A 9 -26.40 19.90 -29.89
CA LEU A 9 -25.84 18.55 -29.87
C LEU A 9 -24.30 18.57 -29.81
N ALA A 10 -23.66 19.42 -30.61
CA ALA A 10 -22.22 19.56 -30.61
C ALA A 10 -21.68 20.05 -29.25
N VAL A 11 -22.37 21.00 -28.59
CA VAL A 11 -22.00 21.47 -27.26
C VAL A 11 -22.12 20.35 -26.22
N ILE A 12 -23.21 19.56 -26.26
CA ILE A 12 -23.40 18.42 -25.35
C ILE A 12 -22.31 17.36 -25.54
N LEU A 13 -21.98 17.01 -26.79
CA LEU A 13 -20.91 16.06 -27.10
C LEU A 13 -19.55 16.57 -26.63
N THR A 14 -19.26 17.86 -26.83
CA THR A 14 -18.01 18.47 -26.37
C THR A 14 -17.93 18.47 -24.84
N ALA A 15 -19.01 18.80 -24.15
CA ALA A 15 -19.07 18.77 -22.69
C ALA A 15 -18.89 17.34 -22.15
N ALA A 16 -19.50 16.33 -22.78
CA ALA A 16 -19.32 14.93 -22.42
C ALA A 16 -17.87 14.47 -22.62
N LEU A 17 -17.22 14.90 -23.72
CA LEU A 17 -15.82 14.59 -24.00
C LEU A 17 -14.89 15.22 -22.94
N LEU A 18 -15.13 16.48 -22.57
CA LEU A 18 -14.35 17.18 -21.53
C LEU A 18 -14.51 16.50 -20.16
N LEU A 19 -15.75 16.12 -19.79
CA LEU A 19 -16.00 15.44 -18.53
C LEU A 19 -15.34 14.05 -18.50
N SER A 20 -15.41 13.31 -19.60
CA SER A 20 -14.74 12.02 -19.74
C SER A 20 -13.21 12.16 -19.66
N GLY A 21 -12.64 13.15 -20.33
CA GLY A 21 -11.21 13.44 -20.27
C GLY A 21 -10.75 13.84 -18.86
N TYR A 22 -11.54 14.65 -18.16
CA TYR A 22 -11.26 15.03 -16.76
C TYR A 22 -11.26 13.82 -15.83
N GLN A 23 -12.24 12.92 -15.97
CA GLN A 23 -12.30 11.70 -15.16
C GLN A 23 -11.10 10.78 -15.43
N LEU A 24 -10.69 10.66 -16.69
CA LEU A 24 -9.52 9.87 -17.06
C LEU A 24 -8.22 10.46 -16.49
N TRP A 25 -8.05 11.78 -16.59
CA TRP A 25 -6.91 12.47 -15.99
C TRP A 25 -6.86 12.28 -14.47
N ARG A 26 -8.01 12.44 -13.79
CA ARG A 26 -8.13 12.22 -12.34
C ARG A 26 -7.74 10.80 -11.93
N TYR A 27 -8.12 9.79 -12.72
CA TYR A 27 -7.75 8.40 -12.49
C TYR A 27 -6.22 8.19 -12.59
N PHE A 28 -5.59 8.66 -13.67
CA PHE A 28 -4.14 8.53 -13.85
C PHE A 28 -3.33 9.33 -12.82
N ALA A 29 -3.81 10.50 -12.41
CA ALA A 29 -3.16 11.30 -11.38
C ALA A 29 -3.17 10.58 -10.02
N ALA A 30 -4.30 9.96 -9.65
CA ALA A 30 -4.44 9.22 -8.40
C ALA A 30 -3.51 7.99 -8.35
N GLU A 31 -3.30 7.29 -9.46
CA GLU A 31 -2.40 6.13 -9.50
C GLU A 31 -0.96 6.49 -9.13
N LYS A 32 -0.46 7.60 -9.71
CA LYS A 32 0.90 8.08 -9.48
C LYS A 32 1.12 8.47 -8.02
N GLU A 33 0.19 9.21 -7.44
CA GLU A 33 0.28 9.64 -6.05
C GLU A 33 0.34 8.45 -5.08
N ASN A 34 -0.47 7.40 -5.31
CA ASN A 34 -0.42 6.21 -4.48
C ASN A 34 0.91 5.47 -4.62
N ALA A 35 1.44 5.33 -5.84
CA ALA A 35 2.73 4.68 -6.07
C ALA A 35 3.88 5.41 -5.35
N GLU A 36 3.89 6.75 -5.40
CA GLU A 36 4.89 7.57 -4.72
C GLU A 36 4.80 7.43 -3.19
N GLN A 37 3.59 7.41 -2.62
CA GLN A 37 3.40 7.19 -1.17
C GLN A 37 3.96 5.83 -0.71
N PHE A 38 3.76 4.76 -1.48
CA PHE A 38 4.29 3.45 -1.11
C PHE A 38 5.80 3.35 -1.27
N ASP A 39 6.36 3.98 -2.31
CA ASP A 39 7.81 4.07 -2.49
C ASP A 39 8.47 4.82 -1.33
N GLU A 40 7.85 5.90 -0.86
CA GLU A 40 8.30 6.65 0.32
C GLU A 40 8.25 5.80 1.60
N LEU A 41 7.20 5.00 1.82
CA LEU A 41 7.14 4.08 2.97
C LEU A 41 8.22 3.00 2.88
N THR A 42 8.47 2.47 1.68
CA THR A 42 9.49 1.44 1.45
C THR A 42 10.89 1.99 1.70
N GLY A 43 11.16 3.24 1.30
CA GLY A 43 12.42 3.93 1.58
C GLY A 43 12.70 4.21 3.05
N GLN A 44 11.68 4.12 3.92
CA GLN A 44 11.82 4.25 5.38
C GLN A 44 12.11 2.92 6.08
N ILE A 45 12.04 1.79 5.37
CA ILE A 45 12.40 0.49 5.92
C ILE A 45 13.92 0.44 6.03
N GLU A 46 14.41 0.23 7.25
CA GLU A 46 15.84 0.05 7.45
C GLU A 46 16.26 -1.33 6.95
N GLU A 47 17.16 -1.38 5.96
CA GLU A 47 17.70 -2.64 5.46
C GLU A 47 18.75 -3.20 6.44
N PRO A 48 18.69 -4.51 6.76
CA PRO A 48 19.70 -5.12 7.60
C PRO A 48 21.07 -5.03 6.90
N PRO A 49 22.16 -4.79 7.65
CA PRO A 49 23.49 -4.75 7.07
C PRO A 49 23.79 -6.07 6.35
N GLN A 50 24.20 -5.98 5.08
CA GLN A 50 24.59 -7.15 4.30
C GLN A 50 25.82 -7.78 4.96
N THR A 51 25.66 -8.98 5.51
CA THR A 51 26.77 -9.73 6.10
C THR A 51 27.81 -10.03 5.01
N PRO A 52 29.08 -9.60 5.14
CA PRO A 52 30.12 -9.95 4.19
C PRO A 52 30.25 -11.47 4.12
N ILE A 53 30.24 -12.01 2.90
CA ILE A 53 30.50 -13.44 2.67
C ILE A 53 31.96 -13.69 3.07
N PRO A 54 32.27 -14.68 3.94
CA PRO A 54 33.64 -14.97 4.31
C PRO A 54 34.48 -15.30 3.07
N GLU A 55 35.51 -14.49 2.79
CA GLU A 55 36.40 -14.68 1.63
C GLU A 55 37.29 -15.94 1.77
N THR A 56 37.36 -16.52 2.98
CA THR A 56 38.18 -17.69 3.30
C THR A 56 37.31 -18.86 3.83
N PRO A 57 37.36 -20.05 3.21
CA PRO A 57 36.71 -21.24 3.73
C PRO A 57 37.31 -21.65 5.09
N GLY A 58 36.52 -21.57 6.16
CA GLY A 58 36.92 -22.02 7.51
C GLY A 58 36.89 -20.96 8.61
N GLU A 59 36.65 -19.69 8.28
CA GLU A 59 36.42 -18.65 9.30
C GLU A 59 34.96 -18.69 9.79
N PRO A 60 34.70 -18.65 11.11
CA PRO A 60 33.32 -18.57 11.60
C PRO A 60 32.67 -17.30 11.05
N PRO A 61 31.41 -17.36 10.58
CA PRO A 61 30.73 -16.18 10.05
C PRO A 61 30.75 -15.06 11.09
N PRO A 62 30.96 -13.80 10.67
CA PRO A 62 30.91 -12.68 11.59
C PRO A 62 29.56 -12.70 12.32
N THR A 63 29.58 -12.54 13.65
CA THR A 63 28.36 -12.48 14.46
C THR A 63 27.63 -11.18 14.13
N THR A 64 26.74 -11.24 13.14
CA THR A 64 25.82 -10.15 12.82
C THR A 64 24.86 -9.99 14.01
N PRO A 65 24.63 -8.76 14.53
CA PRO A 65 23.64 -8.55 15.58
C PRO A 65 22.27 -9.06 15.09
N GLU A 66 21.55 -9.76 15.97
CA GLU A 66 20.20 -10.24 15.69
C GLU A 66 19.29 -9.03 15.49
N TRP A 67 19.00 -8.72 14.23
CA TRP A 67 18.08 -7.65 13.85
C TRP A 67 16.64 -8.07 14.15
N THR A 68 15.91 -7.27 14.92
CA THR A 68 14.51 -7.55 15.23
C THR A 68 13.60 -6.99 14.14
N VAL A 69 12.38 -7.53 14.04
CA VAL A 69 11.33 -6.99 13.15
C VAL A 69 11.00 -5.54 13.51
N TYR A 70 11.14 -5.17 14.79
CA TYR A 70 10.94 -3.79 15.23
C TYR A 70 12.03 -2.85 14.73
N ASP A 71 13.27 -3.32 14.58
CA ASP A 71 14.34 -2.47 14.01
C ASP A 71 14.06 -2.11 12.54
N GLN A 72 13.40 -3.01 11.78
CA GLN A 72 13.06 -2.76 10.36
C GLN A 72 11.86 -1.84 10.17
N TYR A 73 10.84 -1.99 11.00
CA TYR A 73 9.53 -1.37 10.78
C TYR A 73 9.10 -0.45 11.93
N GLY A 74 9.92 -0.23 12.94
CA GLY A 74 9.56 0.51 14.16
C GLY A 74 9.10 1.93 13.86
N ALA A 75 9.82 2.66 13.01
CA ALA A 75 9.44 4.00 12.58
C ALA A 75 8.08 4.04 11.85
N LEU A 76 7.78 3.00 11.06
CA LEU A 76 6.48 2.86 10.39
C LEU A 76 5.37 2.51 11.37
N PHE A 77 5.64 1.61 12.33
CA PHE A 77 4.69 1.25 13.38
C PHE A 77 4.32 2.47 14.25
N GLU A 78 5.29 3.34 14.54
CA GLU A 78 5.05 4.59 15.27
C GLU A 78 4.18 5.58 14.48
N GLN A 79 4.35 5.66 13.16
CA GLN A 79 3.51 6.48 12.29
C GLN A 79 2.07 5.97 12.22
N ASN A 80 1.90 4.64 12.14
CA ASN A 80 0.57 4.03 12.19
C ASN A 80 0.56 2.69 12.94
N PRO A 81 0.05 2.66 14.19
CA PRO A 81 -0.05 1.45 15.01
C PRO A 81 -1.02 0.39 14.49
N ASP A 82 -1.85 0.72 13.48
CA ASP A 82 -2.71 -0.27 12.82
C ASP A 82 -1.89 -1.18 11.87
N MET A 83 -0.63 -0.84 11.59
CA MET A 83 0.29 -1.70 10.82
C MET A 83 0.73 -2.88 11.68
N ILE A 84 0.53 -4.09 11.19
CA ILE A 84 0.89 -5.33 11.90
C ILE A 84 2.06 -6.09 11.24
N GLY A 85 2.53 -5.59 10.09
CA GLY A 85 3.67 -6.16 9.38
C GLY A 85 3.79 -5.63 7.96
N TRP A 86 4.63 -6.29 7.19
CA TRP A 86 4.96 -5.93 5.81
C TRP A 86 5.02 -7.19 4.94
N ILE A 87 4.55 -7.09 3.70
CA ILE A 87 4.62 -8.17 2.71
C ILE A 87 5.45 -7.69 1.54
N LYS A 88 6.60 -8.34 1.35
CA LYS A 88 7.47 -8.19 0.19
C LYS A 88 7.62 -9.54 -0.48
N ILE A 89 7.38 -9.60 -1.80
CA ILE A 89 7.58 -10.80 -2.61
C ILE A 89 8.63 -10.49 -3.67
N ASP A 90 9.81 -11.10 -3.53
CA ASP A 90 10.92 -10.92 -4.44
C ASP A 90 10.54 -11.23 -5.90
N GLY A 91 10.99 -10.38 -6.81
CA GLY A 91 10.68 -10.49 -8.24
C GLY A 91 9.26 -10.04 -8.61
N THR A 92 8.51 -9.43 -7.70
CA THR A 92 7.20 -8.82 -7.98
C THR A 92 7.16 -7.37 -7.49
N THR A 93 6.13 -6.62 -7.90
CA THR A 93 5.84 -5.27 -7.38
C THR A 93 5.11 -5.31 -6.02
N ASN A 94 4.87 -6.50 -5.45
CA ASN A 94 4.19 -6.60 -4.16
C ASN A 94 5.16 -6.29 -3.03
N ASP A 95 5.13 -5.05 -2.56
CA ASP A 95 5.95 -4.51 -1.47
C ASP A 95 5.08 -3.52 -0.67
N TYR A 96 4.28 -4.03 0.27
CA TYR A 96 3.20 -3.26 0.91
C TYR A 96 3.06 -3.52 2.41
N PRO A 97 2.63 -2.50 3.20
CA PRO A 97 2.28 -2.69 4.60
C PRO A 97 0.99 -3.49 4.74
N VAL A 98 0.91 -4.25 5.83
CA VAL A 98 -0.27 -5.00 6.23
C VAL A 98 -0.94 -4.28 7.40
N MET A 99 -2.19 -3.86 7.18
CA MET A 99 -2.97 -3.12 8.16
C MET A 99 -4.02 -4.01 8.84
N GLN A 100 -4.39 -3.67 10.07
CA GLN A 100 -5.45 -4.34 10.78
C GLN A 100 -6.22 -3.36 11.68
N THR A 101 -7.55 -3.40 11.56
CA THR A 101 -8.48 -2.66 12.42
C THR A 101 -9.54 -3.59 12.98
N PRO A 102 -9.32 -4.18 14.18
CA PRO A 102 -10.21 -5.19 14.75
C PRO A 102 -11.68 -4.75 14.85
N ASP A 103 -11.90 -3.49 15.24
CA ASP A 103 -13.23 -2.95 15.48
C ASP A 103 -13.88 -2.32 14.22
N ARG A 104 -13.10 -2.14 13.15
CA ARG A 104 -13.54 -1.43 11.92
C ARG A 104 -13.10 -2.21 10.69
N PRO A 105 -13.75 -3.34 10.38
CA PRO A 105 -13.37 -4.14 9.23
C PRO A 105 -13.52 -3.34 7.92
N GLY A 106 -12.49 -3.38 7.09
CA GLY A 106 -12.47 -2.71 5.79
C GLY A 106 -12.16 -1.22 5.87
N PHE A 107 -11.64 -0.73 7.00
CA PHE A 107 -11.26 0.67 7.18
C PHE A 107 -10.23 1.13 6.13
N TYR A 108 -9.29 0.25 5.76
CA TYR A 108 -8.20 0.53 4.81
C TYR A 108 -8.54 0.23 3.35
N LEU A 109 -9.71 -0.36 3.05
CA LEU A 109 -10.14 -0.58 1.65
C LEU A 109 -10.28 0.72 0.84
N LYS A 110 -10.50 1.84 1.53
CA LYS A 110 -10.59 3.18 0.93
C LYS A 110 -9.71 4.20 1.64
N ARG A 111 -8.62 3.74 2.27
CA ARG A 111 -7.67 4.62 2.95
C ARG A 111 -6.23 4.20 2.73
N ASN A 112 -5.36 5.19 2.59
CA ASN A 112 -3.92 4.97 2.54
C ASN A 112 -3.35 4.68 3.95
N PHE A 113 -2.03 4.51 4.04
CA PHE A 113 -1.32 4.25 5.30
C PHE A 113 -1.58 5.35 6.34
N GLU A 114 -1.73 6.61 5.94
CA GLU A 114 -2.02 7.73 6.85
C GLU A 114 -3.50 7.86 7.23
N LYS A 115 -4.34 6.88 6.88
CA LYS A 115 -5.80 6.87 7.12
C LYS A 115 -6.57 7.93 6.32
N GLN A 116 -5.93 8.55 5.32
CA GLN A 116 -6.57 9.49 4.39
C GLN A 116 -7.31 8.73 3.28
N TYR A 117 -8.31 9.35 2.66
CA TYR A 117 -9.07 8.72 1.59
C TYR A 117 -8.16 8.38 0.40
N SER A 118 -8.19 7.13 -0.03
CA SER A 118 -7.53 6.67 -1.25
C SER A 118 -8.45 5.71 -1.99
N ASP A 119 -8.48 5.83 -3.32
CA ASP A 119 -9.23 4.90 -4.15
C ASP A 119 -8.60 3.50 -4.22
N TYR A 120 -7.29 3.41 -3.95
CA TYR A 120 -6.47 2.20 -4.00
C TYR A 120 -6.40 1.49 -2.64
N GLY A 121 -6.50 2.24 -1.54
CA GLY A 121 -6.50 1.69 -0.19
C GLY A 121 -5.15 1.06 0.22
N VAL A 122 -5.16 0.29 1.31
CA VAL A 122 -4.03 -0.55 1.76
C VAL A 122 -4.54 -1.96 2.08
N GLN A 123 -3.68 -2.96 1.92
CA GLN A 123 -3.99 -4.34 2.27
C GLN A 123 -4.37 -4.45 3.76
N GLU A 124 -5.57 -4.95 4.03
CA GLU A 124 -6.10 -5.15 5.38
C GLU A 124 -6.40 -6.62 5.64
N VAL A 125 -6.01 -7.12 6.81
CA VAL A 125 -6.34 -8.48 7.25
C VAL A 125 -7.52 -8.45 8.22
N SER A 126 -8.61 -9.14 7.85
CA SER A 126 -9.78 -9.29 8.71
C SER A 126 -9.56 -10.34 9.80
N VAL A 127 -9.83 -9.97 11.06
CA VAL A 127 -9.65 -10.83 12.24
C VAL A 127 -10.78 -11.86 12.42
N THR A 128 -11.85 -11.77 11.65
CA THR A 128 -13.06 -12.58 11.83
C THR A 128 -12.85 -14.09 11.68
N GLN A 129 -11.76 -14.53 11.03
CA GLN A 129 -11.42 -15.95 10.91
C GLN A 129 -10.47 -16.46 12.02
N TYR A 130 -9.60 -15.59 12.57
CA TYR A 130 -8.60 -15.98 13.58
C TYR A 130 -9.20 -16.24 14.96
N CYS A 131 -10.21 -15.46 15.37
CA CYS A 131 -10.89 -15.68 16.65
C CYS A 131 -11.72 -16.97 16.66
N TRP A 132 -12.20 -17.45 15.51
CA TRP A 132 -12.97 -18.70 15.44
C TRP A 132 -12.07 -19.94 15.59
N TYR A 133 -10.87 -19.91 15.00
CA TYR A 133 -9.91 -21.02 15.08
C TYR A 133 -9.34 -21.21 16.49
N ASN A 134 -9.01 -20.12 17.21
CA ASN A 134 -8.47 -20.19 18.56
C ASN A 134 -9.52 -20.30 19.69
N SER A 135 -10.82 -20.30 19.36
CA SER A 135 -11.91 -20.51 20.34
C SER A 135 -12.47 -21.94 20.37
N LEU A 136 -11.92 -22.85 19.56
CA LEU A 136 -12.28 -24.27 19.62
C LEU A 136 -11.55 -24.91 20.82
N PRO A 137 -12.26 -25.46 21.82
CA PRO A 137 -11.62 -26.27 22.84
C PRO A 137 -11.04 -27.52 22.17
N ILE A 138 -9.78 -27.82 22.49
CA ILE A 138 -9.07 -29.04 22.07
C ILE A 138 -9.82 -30.27 22.59
#